data_AF-A0A2I0CXN1-F1
#
_entry.id   AF-A0A2I0CXN1-F1
#
_cell.length_a   1.000
_cell.length_b   1.000
_cell.length_c   1.000
_cell.angle_alpha   90.00
_cell.angle_beta   90.00
_cell.angle_gamma   90.00
#
_symmetry.space_group_name_H-M   'P 1'
#
loop_
_entity.id
_entity.type
_entity.pdbx_description
1 polymer ?
#
loop_
_entity_poly.entity_id
_entity_poly.type
_entity_poly.pdbx_seq_one_letter_code
_entity_poly.pdbx_strand_id
1 'polypeptide(L)'
;PLDKPLGSAKYARNVSGRDEITLVIGQQEGDGAVCEGFGFDQILAAVEAVRPMVLVWVGRFPEPGTPEHTILTPRVSARAATFEEGYTLAQQKTIQGSIVLTVKTWR
;
A
#
# COMPACT_ATOMS: atom_id res chain seq x y z
N PRO A 1 3.62 -20.51 3.81
CA PRO A 1 2.86 -19.51 4.61
C PRO A 1 3.15 -18.08 4.10
N LEU A 2 2.38 -17.64 3.12
CA LEU A 2 2.56 -16.39 2.36
C LEU A 2 1.69 -15.23 2.89
N ASP A 3 1.06 -15.39 4.06
CA ASP A 3 0.03 -14.48 4.58
C ASP A 3 0.53 -13.18 5.23
N LYS A 4 1.78 -12.77 5.00
CA LYS A 4 2.34 -11.53 5.58
C LYS A 4 2.80 -10.56 4.49
N PRO A 5 2.29 -9.31 4.48
CA PRO A 5 2.66 -8.28 3.50
C PRO A 5 4.13 -7.88 3.65
N LEU A 6 4.71 -8.07 4.85
CA LEU A 6 6.13 -7.92 5.13
C LEU A 6 7.03 -8.87 4.32
N GLY A 7 6.54 -10.05 3.94
CA GLY A 7 7.29 -11.03 3.17
C GLY A 7 7.47 -10.61 1.71
N SER A 8 6.40 -10.19 1.05
CA SER A 8 6.42 -9.68 -0.33
C SER A 8 7.15 -8.34 -0.43
N ALA A 9 6.94 -7.46 0.54
CA ALA A 9 7.57 -6.14 0.64
C ALA A 9 9.11 -6.19 0.75
N LYS A 10 9.64 -6.99 1.69
CA LYS A 10 11.10 -7.15 1.85
C LYS A 10 11.71 -7.89 0.67
N TYR A 11 10.99 -8.86 0.11
CA TYR A 11 11.43 -9.56 -1.10
C TYR A 11 11.52 -8.60 -2.28
N ALA A 12 10.51 -7.75 -2.49
CA ALA A 12 10.52 -6.77 -3.58
C ALA A 12 11.68 -5.78 -3.46
N ARG A 13 11.98 -5.25 -2.27
CA ARG A 13 13.16 -4.40 -2.06
C ARG A 13 14.50 -5.12 -2.27
N ASN A 14 14.57 -6.40 -1.90
CA ASN A 14 15.79 -7.18 -2.08
C ASN A 14 16.02 -7.51 -3.56
N VAL A 15 14.94 -7.72 -4.33
CA VAL A 15 14.98 -7.99 -5.78
C VAL A 15 15.16 -6.71 -6.60
N SER A 16 14.58 -5.58 -6.20
CA SER A 16 14.67 -4.29 -6.91
C SER A 16 15.97 -3.52 -6.64
N GLY A 17 16.81 -3.97 -5.71
CA GLY A 17 18.05 -3.30 -5.37
C GLY A 17 17.85 -1.88 -4.80
N ARG A 18 18.38 -0.87 -5.49
CA ARG A 18 18.33 0.57 -5.10
C ARG A 18 17.33 1.40 -5.91
N ASP A 19 16.56 0.76 -6.79
CA ASP A 19 15.67 1.48 -7.70
C ASP A 19 14.49 2.10 -6.95
N GLU A 20 13.90 3.15 -7.54
CA GLU A 20 12.72 3.81 -7.00
C GLU A 20 11.56 2.80 -6.90
N ILE A 21 10.92 2.75 -5.72
CA ILE A 21 9.81 1.83 -5.46
C ILE A 21 8.51 2.61 -5.33
N THR A 22 7.52 2.20 -6.12
CA THR A 22 6.13 2.63 -5.97
C THR A 22 5.33 1.60 -5.17
N LEU A 23 4.98 2.00 -3.95
CA LEU A 23 4.06 1.41 -2.98
C LEU A 23 2.57 1.44 -3.39
N VAL A 24 1.91 0.34 -3.77
CA VAL A 24 0.43 0.31 -3.80
C VAL A 24 -0.09 -0.56 -2.66
N ILE A 25 -0.79 0.04 -1.70
CA ILE A 25 -1.26 -0.65 -0.49
C ILE A 25 -2.55 -0.03 0.04
N GLY A 26 -3.41 -0.84 0.65
CA GLY A 26 -4.63 -0.37 1.27
C GLY A 26 -5.67 -1.47 1.45
N GLN A 27 -6.88 -1.08 1.80
CA GLN A 27 -8.00 -1.97 2.06
C GLN A 27 -9.17 -1.60 1.15
N GLN A 28 -9.45 -2.41 0.13
CA GLN A 28 -10.67 -2.25 -0.66
C GLN A 28 -11.86 -2.80 0.14
N GLU A 29 -12.95 -2.03 0.25
CA GLU A 29 -14.21 -2.53 0.81
C GLU A 29 -14.77 -3.64 -0.10
N GLY A 30 -15.11 -4.79 0.48
CA GLY A 30 -15.87 -5.89 -0.12
C GLY A 30 -17.04 -6.26 0.79
N ASP A 31 -18.01 -7.04 0.27
CA ASP A 31 -19.41 -7.32 0.69
C ASP A 31 -19.71 -7.71 2.18
N GLY A 32 -19.06 -7.12 3.17
CA GLY A 32 -19.50 -7.18 4.57
C GLY A 32 -19.16 -8.47 5.32
N ALA A 33 -18.31 -9.35 4.77
CA ALA A 33 -17.78 -10.49 5.52
C ALA A 33 -16.64 -10.04 6.43
N VAL A 34 -16.84 -10.16 7.75
CA VAL A 34 -15.89 -9.79 8.80
C VAL A 34 -14.63 -10.67 8.69
N CYS A 35 -13.60 -10.16 8.01
CA CYS A 35 -12.23 -10.65 8.09
C CYS A 35 -11.31 -9.43 8.09
N GLU A 36 -10.51 -9.28 9.15
CA GLU A 36 -9.63 -8.13 9.38
C GLU A 36 -8.69 -7.90 8.18
N GLY A 37 -8.81 -6.74 7.53
CA GLY A 37 -7.79 -6.25 6.60
C GLY A 37 -6.43 -6.15 7.29
N PHE A 38 -5.37 -5.82 6.54
CA PHE A 38 -4.09 -5.52 7.20
C PHE A 38 -4.30 -4.41 8.21
N GLY A 39 -4.06 -4.71 9.49
CA GLY A 39 -4.15 -3.70 10.54
C GLY A 39 -3.27 -2.51 10.18
N PHE A 40 -3.65 -1.32 10.63
CA PHE A 40 -2.90 -0.09 10.35
C PHE A 40 -1.40 -0.24 10.64
N ASP A 41 -1.05 -0.90 11.75
CA ASP A 41 0.33 -1.21 12.14
C ASP A 41 1.07 -2.09 11.12
N GLN A 42 0.38 -3.05 10.50
CA GLN A 42 0.98 -3.92 9.49
C GLN A 42 1.24 -3.17 8.19
N ILE A 43 0.32 -2.29 7.80
CA ILE A 43 0.49 -1.42 6.64
C ILE A 43 1.65 -0.46 6.90
N LEU A 44 1.69 0.17 8.07
CA LEU A 44 2.76 1.09 8.44
C LEU A 44 4.12 0.38 8.47
N ALA A 45 4.19 -0.82 9.05
CA ALA A 45 5.40 -1.64 9.05
C ALA A 45 5.87 -2.00 7.63
N ALA A 46 4.93 -2.29 6.71
CA ALA A 46 5.26 -2.52 5.30
C ALA A 46 5.80 -1.25 4.64
N VAL A 47 5.15 -0.09 4.84
CA VAL A 47 5.62 1.20 4.32
C VAL A 47 7.01 1.55 4.85
N GLU A 48 7.27 1.34 6.14
CA GLU A 48 8.59 1.57 6.76
C GLU A 48 9.66 0.61 6.24
N ALA A 49 9.32 -0.66 6.03
CA ALA A 49 10.25 -1.65 5.47
C ALA A 49 10.55 -1.37 3.98
N VAL A 50 9.54 -0.93 3.22
CA VAL A 50 9.63 -0.68 1.77
C VAL A 50 10.09 0.72 1.45
N ARG A 51 10.09 1.68 2.39
CA ARG A 51 10.39 3.12 2.19
C ARG A 51 10.14 3.56 0.73
N PRO A 52 8.89 3.51 0.27
CA PRO A 52 8.59 3.81 -1.13
C PRO A 52 8.79 5.30 -1.40
N MET A 53 9.18 5.63 -2.63
CA MET A 53 9.22 7.03 -3.07
C MET A 53 7.82 7.54 -3.39
N VAL A 54 6.98 6.66 -3.94
CA VAL A 54 5.58 6.93 -4.23
C VAL A 54 4.72 5.95 -3.46
N LEU A 55 3.77 6.45 -2.68
CA LEU A 55 2.79 5.62 -1.96
C LEU A 55 1.38 5.93 -2.46
N VAL A 56 0.74 4.93 -3.06
CA VAL A 56 -0.66 4.94 -3.50
C VAL A 56 -1.49 4.16 -2.48
N TRP A 57 -2.41 4.86 -1.82
CA TRP A 57 -3.35 4.27 -0.88
C TRP A 57 -4.61 3.78 -1.59
N VAL A 58 -5.04 2.55 -1.31
CA VAL A 58 -6.28 1.98 -1.88
C VAL A 58 -7.38 1.85 -0.83
N GLY A 59 -8.58 2.28 -1.18
CA GLY A 59 -9.81 2.21 -0.39
C GLY A 59 -9.93 3.30 0.67
N ARG A 60 -10.65 3.01 1.76
CA ARG A 60 -10.99 4.03 2.76
C ARG A 60 -9.71 4.59 3.40
N PHE A 61 -9.56 5.91 3.34
CA PHE A 61 -8.48 6.61 4.03
C PHE A 61 -8.90 6.90 5.47
N PRO A 62 -7.98 6.89 6.45
CA PRO A 62 -8.33 7.23 7.83
C PRO A 62 -8.98 8.60 7.95
N GLU A 63 -9.88 8.75 8.93
CA GLU A 63 -10.66 9.97 9.12
C GLU A 63 -9.78 11.15 9.56
N PRO A 64 -10.04 12.38 9.08
CA PRO A 64 -9.35 13.55 9.56
C PRO A 64 -9.42 13.69 11.08
N GLY A 65 -8.28 13.98 11.71
CA GLY A 65 -8.18 14.12 13.17
C GLY A 65 -7.80 12.84 13.91
N THR A 66 -7.74 11.69 13.25
CA THR A 66 -7.19 10.48 13.86
C THR A 66 -5.64 10.45 13.78
N PRO A 67 -4.96 9.72 14.69
CA PRO A 67 -3.51 9.52 14.61
C PRO A 67 -3.06 8.94 13.26
N GLU A 68 -3.82 8.00 12.71
CA GLU A 68 -3.55 7.33 11.44
C GLU A 68 -3.56 8.31 10.27
N HIS A 69 -4.55 9.20 10.22
CA HIS A 69 -4.62 10.25 9.21
C HIS A 69 -3.40 11.17 9.28
N THR A 70 -2.99 11.54 10.50
CA THR A 70 -1.83 12.43 10.71
C THR A 70 -0.53 11.76 10.25
N ILE A 71 -0.36 10.48 10.52
CA ILE A 71 0.83 9.69 10.12
C ILE A 71 0.89 9.48 8.60
N LEU A 72 -0.24 9.14 7.97
CA LEU A 72 -0.27 8.78 6.54
C LEU A 72 -0.30 9.99 5.61
N THR A 73 -0.95 11.08 6.00
CA THR A 73 -1.11 12.26 5.13
C THR A 73 0.19 12.74 4.48
N PRO A 74 1.31 12.92 5.20
CA PRO A 74 2.55 13.38 4.57
C PRO A 74 3.25 12.30 3.71
N ARG A 75 2.83 11.03 3.83
CA ARG A 75 3.49 9.89 3.16
C ARG A 75 2.79 9.47 1.87
N VAL A 76 1.48 9.70 1.79
CA VAL A 76 0.64 9.20 0.69
C VAL A 76 0.66 10.18 -0.47
N SER A 77 1.15 9.71 -1.62
CA SER A 77 1.30 10.49 -2.85
C SER A 77 0.02 10.50 -3.71
N ALA A 78 -0.84 9.48 -3.55
CA ALA A 78 -2.11 9.35 -4.25
C ALA A 78 -3.08 8.43 -3.49
N ARG A 79 -4.38 8.58 -3.75
CA ARG A 79 -5.45 7.74 -3.22
C ARG A 79 -6.27 7.18 -4.37
N ALA A 80 -6.73 5.95 -4.23
CA ALA A 80 -7.61 5.26 -5.16
C ALA A 80 -8.72 4.56 -4.38
N ALA A 81 -9.91 4.42 -4.95
CA ALA A 81 -11.00 3.66 -4.34
C ALA A 81 -10.82 2.14 -4.54
N THR A 82 -10.23 1.74 -5.67
CA THR A 82 -10.07 0.33 -6.05
C THR A 82 -8.61 -0.04 -6.34
N PHE A 83 -8.33 -1.34 -6.35
CA PHE A 83 -7.01 -1.84 -6.74
C PHE A 83 -6.62 -1.45 -8.17
N GLU A 84 -7.55 -1.57 -9.13
CA GLU A 84 -7.30 -1.26 -10.55
C GLU A 84 -6.94 0.22 -10.74
N GLU A 85 -7.66 1.11 -10.06
CA GLU A 85 -7.34 2.53 -10.05
C GLU A 85 -5.97 2.78 -9.39
N GLY A 86 -5.68 2.12 -8.26
CA GLY A 86 -4.40 2.22 -7.57
C GLY A 86 -3.23 1.76 -8.45
N TYR A 87 -3.39 0.67 -9.19
CA TYR A 87 -2.40 0.17 -10.14
C TYR A 87 -2.17 1.16 -11.29
N THR A 88 -3.25 1.71 -11.86
CA THR A 88 -3.16 2.72 -12.92
C THR A 88 -2.41 3.97 -12.44
N LEU A 89 -2.69 4.46 -11.24
CA LEU A 89 -1.99 5.60 -10.64
C LEU A 89 -0.52 5.29 -10.38
N ALA A 90 -0.19 4.07 -9.98
CA ALA A 90 1.19 3.65 -9.80
C ALA A 90 1.97 3.64 -11.11
N GLN A 91 1.37 3.14 -12.20
CA GLN A 91 1.99 3.17 -13.52
C GLN A 91 2.25 4.61 -14.01
N GLN A 92 1.31 5.52 -13.79
CA GLN A 92 1.47 6.93 -14.17
C GLN A 92 2.55 7.66 -13.37
N LYS A 93 2.74 7.28 -12.11
CA LYS A 93 3.69 7.95 -11.19
C LYS A 93 5.08 7.34 -11.18
N THR A 94 5.23 6.11 -11.68
CA THR A 94 6.52 5.43 -11.73
C THR A 94 7.23 5.81 -13.03
N ILE A 95 8.19 6.74 -12.94
CA ILE A 95 8.99 7.17 -14.10
C ILE A 95 10.06 6.11 -14.42
N GLN A 96 10.72 5.59 -13.39
CA GLN A 96 11.67 4.47 -13.44
C GLN A 96 11.53 3.63 -12.16
N GLY A 97 12.00 2.38 -12.20
CA GLY A 97 11.99 1.49 -11.03
C GLY A 97 10.82 0.51 -10.97
N SER A 98 10.55 -0.02 -9.77
CA SER A 98 9.65 -1.17 -9.56
C SER A 98 8.33 -0.76 -8.92
N ILE A 99 7.23 -1.36 -9.39
CA ILE A 99 5.92 -1.24 -8.75
C ILE A 99 5.69 -2.46 -7.87
N VAL A 100 5.40 -2.22 -6.59
CA VAL A 100 5.08 -3.27 -5.62
C VAL A 100 3.62 -3.16 -5.24
N LEU A 101 2.88 -4.22 -5.59
CA LEU A 101 1.46 -4.33 -5.33
C LEU A 101 1.28 -5.19 -4.08
N THR A 102 0.69 -4.62 -3.04
CA THR A 102 0.27 -5.37 -1.85
C THR A 102 -1.11 -4.90 -1.47
N VAL A 103 -2.11 -5.47 -2.15
CA VAL A 103 -3.52 -5.26 -1.83
C VAL A 103 -4.13 -6.62 -1.57
N LYS A 104 -4.74 -6.77 -0.40
CA LYS A 104 -5.50 -7.98 -0.06
C LYS A 104 -6.90 -7.77 -0.60
N THR A 105 -7.28 -8.55 -1.60
CA THR A 105 -8.64 -8.53 -2.17
C THR A 105 -9.47 -9.64 -1.54
N TRP A 106 -10.73 -9.34 -1.22
CA TRP A 106 -11.71 -10.28 -0.68
C TRP A 106 -12.48 -10.93 -1.83
N ARG A 107 -12.89 -12.19 -1.66
CA ARG A 107 -13.87 -12.87 -2.52
C ARG A 107 -15.04 -13.28 -1.66
#